data_AF-A0AAP3M530-F1
#
_entry.id   AF-A0AAP3M530-F1
#
_cell.length_a   1.000
_cell.length_b   1.000
_cell.length_c   1.000
_cell.angle_alpha   90.00
_cell.angle_beta   90.00
_cell.angle_gamma   90.00
#
_symmetry.space_group_name_H-M   'P 1'
#
loop_
_entity.id
_entity.type
_entity.pdbx_description
1 polymer ?
#
loop_
_entity_poly.entity_id
_entity_poly.type
_entity_poly.pdbx_seq_one_letter_code
_entity_poly.pdbx_strand_id
1 'polypeptide(L)'
;MTDTRDLALTALAPAIWGSSYIVTTTFLPGESPYLVALLRALPAGLLLLLIVRQLPPVALLPKIFVLGALNFSVFWALLFLSAYRLPGGVAATLGAVQPLFVMALSGALLGTQIHRKGIAAAFLGIIGVGLLVLGPEASLDPTGVLAGLGGALSMAAGVVLTRKWQPGVPALTFTAWQLTAGGILLIPVAVIALPEWPTLSTANLIGLGYMSLIGGAFTYILWFRGISRIAPAQISLLGVFSPLTAVILGALFAGEHFSMLQALGAIVALFSVWLGQQAPKPAVAKTAPVAAE
;
A
#
# COMPACT_ATOMS: atom_id res chain seq x y z
N MET A 1 -17.06 -14.01 -20.14
CA MET A 1 -17.62 -12.67 -19.88
C MET A 1 -17.37 -12.35 -18.43
N THR A 2 -16.56 -11.34 -18.12
CA THR A 2 -16.32 -10.93 -16.72
C THR A 2 -17.65 -10.46 -16.15
N ASP A 3 -18.10 -11.07 -15.06
CA ASP A 3 -19.36 -10.69 -14.41
C ASP A 3 -19.23 -9.25 -13.88
N THR A 4 -20.16 -8.37 -14.25
CA THR A 4 -20.23 -6.98 -13.74
C THR A 4 -20.19 -6.95 -12.21
N ARG A 5 -20.74 -7.99 -11.58
CA ARG A 5 -20.68 -8.19 -10.12
C ARG A 5 -19.25 -8.34 -9.61
N ASP A 6 -18.40 -9.09 -10.31
CA ASP A 6 -17.01 -9.29 -9.90
C ASP A 6 -16.21 -8.00 -10.02
N LEU A 7 -16.43 -7.22 -11.08
CA LEU A 7 -15.83 -5.90 -11.23
C LEU A 7 -16.26 -4.95 -10.11
N ALA A 8 -17.56 -4.86 -9.84
CA ALA A 8 -18.10 -3.99 -8.79
C ALA A 8 -17.56 -4.36 -7.40
N LEU A 9 -17.59 -5.64 -7.03
CA LEU A 9 -17.06 -6.11 -5.74
C LEU A 9 -15.56 -5.88 -5.62
N THR A 10 -14.81 -6.00 -6.71
CA THR A 10 -13.36 -5.77 -6.69
C THR A 10 -13.04 -4.28 -6.62
N ALA A 11 -13.84 -3.41 -7.24
CA ALA A 11 -13.66 -1.96 -7.19
C ALA A 11 -13.90 -1.37 -5.80
N LEU A 12 -14.70 -2.04 -4.95
CA LEU A 12 -14.85 -1.66 -3.55
C LEU A 12 -13.52 -1.69 -2.79
N ALA A 13 -12.62 -2.62 -3.13
CA ALA A 13 -11.36 -2.74 -2.43
C ALA A 13 -10.47 -1.48 -2.51
N PRO A 14 -10.09 -0.98 -3.72
CA PRO A 14 -9.38 0.28 -3.83
C PRO A 14 -10.18 1.46 -3.27
N ALA A 15 -11.51 1.50 -3.40
CA ALA A 15 -12.32 2.56 -2.80
C ALA A 15 -12.20 2.59 -1.25
N ILE A 16 -12.28 1.44 -0.59
CA ILE A 16 -12.08 1.31 0.86
C ILE A 16 -10.64 1.64 1.27
N TRP A 17 -9.64 1.29 0.46
CA TRP A 17 -8.27 1.75 0.73
C TRP A 17 -8.15 3.28 0.64
N GLY A 18 -8.83 3.91 -0.32
CA GLY A 18 -8.89 5.36 -0.45
C GLY A 18 -9.49 6.07 0.76
N SER A 19 -10.48 5.47 1.43
CA SER A 19 -11.05 6.01 2.67
C SER A 19 -10.13 5.88 3.89
N SER A 20 -9.00 5.18 3.78
CA SER A 20 -8.10 5.01 4.93
C SER A 20 -7.56 6.34 5.45
N TYR A 21 -7.33 7.31 4.57
CA TYR A 21 -6.88 8.65 4.94
C TYR A 21 -7.88 9.35 5.87
N ILE A 22 -9.14 9.48 5.44
CA ILE A 22 -10.16 10.20 6.23
C ILE A 22 -10.42 9.50 7.57
N VAL A 23 -10.36 8.16 7.61
CA VAL A 23 -10.51 7.43 8.87
C VAL A 23 -9.35 7.74 9.82
N THR A 24 -8.11 7.75 9.31
CA THR A 24 -6.93 8.08 10.12
C THR A 24 -6.98 9.52 10.63
N THR A 25 -7.30 10.49 9.78
CA THR A 25 -7.33 11.91 10.19
C THR A 25 -8.48 12.23 11.14
N THR A 26 -9.65 11.62 10.96
CA THR A 26 -10.85 11.94 11.75
C THR A 26 -10.95 11.13 13.04
N PHE A 27 -10.61 9.83 13.01
CA PHE A 27 -10.80 8.94 14.16
C PHE A 27 -9.51 8.62 14.91
N LEU A 28 -8.34 8.86 14.33
CA LEU A 28 -7.04 8.55 14.95
C LEU A 28 -6.12 9.79 15.05
N PRO A 29 -6.63 11.01 15.35
CA PRO A 29 -5.78 12.18 15.45
C PRO A 29 -4.82 12.03 16.63
N GLY A 30 -3.52 12.29 16.38
CA GLY A 30 -2.50 12.29 17.43
C GLY A 30 -2.10 10.91 17.97
N GLU A 31 -2.68 9.83 17.46
CA GLU A 31 -2.31 8.47 17.85
C GLU A 31 -0.92 8.08 17.37
N SER A 32 -0.25 7.18 18.09
CA SER A 32 1.08 6.73 17.68
C SER A 32 1.04 6.00 16.33
N PRO A 33 1.92 6.34 15.35
CA PRO A 33 1.95 5.68 14.04
C PRO A 33 2.23 4.17 14.16
N TYR A 34 3.02 3.78 15.16
CA TYR A 34 3.35 2.38 15.44
C TYR A 34 2.15 1.62 16.02
N LEU A 35 1.35 2.27 16.87
CA LEU A 35 0.13 1.69 17.42
C LEU A 35 -0.92 1.47 16.33
N VAL A 36 -1.14 2.48 15.48
CA VAL A 36 -2.07 2.39 14.36
C VAL A 36 -1.63 1.31 13.37
N ALA A 37 -0.34 1.24 13.03
CA ALA A 37 0.19 0.17 12.19
C ALA A 37 -0.04 -1.22 12.80
N LEU A 38 0.25 -1.38 14.10
CA LEU A 38 0.09 -2.65 14.83
C LEU A 38 -1.35 -3.12 14.82
N LEU A 39 -2.28 -2.25 15.23
CA LEU A 39 -3.70 -2.56 15.37
C LEU A 39 -4.42 -2.64 14.01
N ARG A 40 -3.84 -2.08 12.95
CA ARG A 40 -4.26 -2.33 11.56
C ARG A 40 -3.80 -3.69 11.05
N ALA A 41 -2.56 -4.10 11.34
CA ALA A 41 -1.95 -5.31 10.79
C ALA A 41 -2.37 -6.59 11.51
N LEU A 42 -2.14 -6.63 12.82
CA LEU A 42 -2.20 -7.86 13.58
C LEU A 42 -3.62 -8.45 13.64
N PRO A 43 -4.69 -7.69 13.98
CA PRO A 43 -6.02 -8.27 14.07
C PRO A 43 -6.56 -8.67 12.69
N ALA A 44 -6.25 -7.90 11.64
CA ALA A 44 -6.60 -8.26 10.27
C ALA A 44 -5.92 -9.56 9.82
N GLY A 45 -4.62 -9.71 10.09
CA GLY A 45 -3.87 -10.92 9.78
C GLY A 45 -4.41 -12.14 10.52
N LEU A 46 -4.63 -12.03 11.83
CA LEU A 46 -5.19 -13.10 12.65
C LEU A 46 -6.59 -13.52 12.17
N LEU A 47 -7.46 -12.56 11.88
CA LEU A 47 -8.79 -12.84 11.32
C LEU A 47 -8.68 -13.57 9.97
N LEU A 48 -7.79 -13.13 9.09
CA LEU A 48 -7.57 -13.81 7.82
C LEU A 48 -7.01 -15.22 8.02
N LEU A 49 -6.13 -15.45 8.99
CA LEU A 49 -5.64 -16.80 9.33
C LEU A 49 -6.78 -17.72 9.79
N LEU A 50 -7.71 -17.19 10.60
CA LEU A 50 -8.91 -17.91 11.02
C LEU A 50 -9.85 -18.23 9.85
N ILE A 51 -9.84 -17.42 8.78
CA ILE A 51 -10.64 -17.65 7.58
C ILE A 51 -9.98 -18.67 6.65
N VAL A 52 -8.70 -18.46 6.31
CA VAL A 52 -7.99 -19.31 5.32
C VAL A 52 -7.62 -20.67 5.90
N ARG A 53 -7.37 -20.77 7.22
CA ARG A 53 -7.06 -22.00 7.96
C ARG A 53 -5.99 -22.88 7.28
N GLN A 54 -4.98 -22.25 6.70
CA GLN A 54 -3.91 -22.91 5.96
C GLN A 54 -2.55 -22.50 6.53
N LEU A 55 -1.75 -23.50 6.91
CA LEU A 55 -0.37 -23.31 7.33
C LEU A 55 0.54 -23.22 6.10
N PRO A 56 1.52 -22.30 6.08
CA PRO A 56 2.50 -22.24 5.02
C PRO A 56 3.58 -23.30 5.28
N PRO A 57 4.29 -23.78 4.24
CA PRO A 57 5.50 -24.56 4.43
C PRO A 57 6.48 -23.82 5.36
N VAL A 58 7.11 -24.55 6.29
CA VAL A 58 8.06 -23.99 7.26
C VAL A 58 9.19 -23.22 6.57
N ALA A 59 9.64 -23.70 5.41
CA ALA A 59 10.65 -23.04 4.57
C ALA A 59 10.26 -21.63 4.09
N LEU A 60 8.96 -21.28 4.09
CA LEU A 60 8.49 -19.94 3.75
C LEU A 60 8.46 -18.99 4.95
N LEU A 61 8.56 -19.47 6.20
CA LEU A 61 8.46 -18.60 7.38
C LEU A 61 9.46 -17.44 7.37
N PRO A 62 10.77 -17.63 7.05
CA PRO A 62 11.70 -16.51 6.98
C PRO A 62 11.27 -15.47 5.93
N LYS A 63 10.79 -15.93 4.77
CA LYS A 63 10.30 -15.06 3.70
C LYS A 63 9.04 -14.30 4.12
N ILE A 64 8.14 -14.95 4.86
CA ILE A 64 6.93 -14.35 5.42
C ILE A 64 7.29 -13.23 6.40
N PHE A 65 8.27 -13.44 7.29
CA PHE A 65 8.69 -12.41 8.23
C PHE A 65 9.39 -11.24 7.52
N VAL A 66 10.27 -11.51 6.55
CA VAL A 66 10.93 -10.44 5.77
C VAL A 66 9.89 -9.63 4.99
N LEU A 67 8.96 -10.29 4.30
CA LEU A 67 7.94 -9.58 3.52
C LEU A 67 6.85 -8.95 4.39
N GLY A 68 6.55 -9.55 5.55
CA GLY A 68 5.71 -8.95 6.59
C GLY A 68 6.33 -7.65 7.11
N ALA A 69 7.64 -7.66 7.38
CA ALA A 69 8.38 -6.46 7.76
C ALA A 69 8.30 -5.39 6.66
N LEU A 70 8.64 -5.75 5.42
CA LEU A 70 8.74 -4.79 4.32
C LEU A 70 7.40 -4.22 3.87
N ASN A 71 6.34 -5.03 3.81
CA ASN A 71 5.03 -4.62 3.31
C ASN A 71 4.07 -4.13 4.41
N PHE A 72 4.25 -4.52 5.68
CA PHE A 72 3.25 -4.26 6.72
C PHE A 72 3.81 -3.66 8.01
N SER A 73 5.08 -3.92 8.38
CA SER A 73 5.68 -3.30 9.57
C SER A 73 6.37 -1.98 9.24
N VAL A 74 7.51 -2.06 8.57
CA VAL A 74 8.37 -0.92 8.25
C VAL A 74 7.62 0.05 7.34
N PHE A 75 6.96 -0.47 6.31
CA PHE A 75 6.17 0.38 5.42
C PHE A 75 5.08 1.16 6.17
N TRP A 76 4.20 0.49 6.94
CA TRP A 76 3.11 1.20 7.60
C TRP A 76 3.58 2.10 8.74
N ALA A 77 4.59 1.70 9.52
CA ALA A 77 5.18 2.56 10.53
C ALA A 77 5.71 3.87 9.92
N LEU A 78 6.47 3.78 8.83
CA LEU A 78 7.01 4.94 8.14
C LEU A 78 5.93 5.73 7.38
N LEU A 79 4.92 5.05 6.84
CA LEU A 79 3.77 5.69 6.18
C LEU A 79 2.99 6.57 7.16
N PHE A 80 2.62 6.03 8.33
CA PHE A 80 1.88 6.80 9.34
C PHE A 80 2.77 7.87 9.97
N LEU A 81 4.06 7.62 10.18
CA LEU A 81 5.00 8.63 10.66
C LEU A 81 5.10 9.81 9.69
N SER A 82 5.18 9.53 8.38
CA SER A 82 5.13 10.53 7.32
C SER A 82 3.80 11.28 7.32
N ALA A 83 2.68 10.56 7.37
CA ALA A 83 1.34 11.14 7.34
C ALA A 83 1.03 12.06 8.54
N TYR A 84 1.59 11.79 9.72
CA TYR A 84 1.43 12.65 10.89
C TYR A 84 2.36 13.86 10.94
N ARG A 85 3.48 13.83 10.19
CA ARG A 85 4.49 14.90 10.20
C ARG A 85 4.45 15.81 8.99
N LEU A 86 3.69 15.43 7.96
CA LEU A 86 3.61 16.16 6.70
C LEU A 86 2.15 16.40 6.31
N PRO A 87 1.88 17.50 5.59
CA PRO A 87 0.61 17.65 4.89
C PRO A 87 0.30 16.43 4.01
N GLY A 88 -0.97 16.02 3.94
CA GLY A 88 -1.39 14.78 3.25
C GLY A 88 -0.91 14.68 1.81
N GLY A 89 -0.92 15.80 1.07
CA GLY A 89 -0.36 15.87 -0.29
C GLY A 89 1.13 15.52 -0.35
N VAL A 90 1.93 15.96 0.64
CA VAL A 90 3.39 15.74 0.66
C VAL A 90 3.66 14.27 0.94
N ALA A 91 3.03 13.72 1.97
CA ALA A 91 3.14 12.29 2.30
C ALA A 91 2.73 11.41 1.11
N ALA A 92 1.66 11.78 0.39
CA ALA A 92 1.22 11.07 -0.82
C ALA A 92 2.28 11.13 -1.94
N THR A 93 2.99 12.25 -2.10
CA THR A 93 4.02 12.41 -3.16
C THR A 93 5.19 11.47 -2.96
N LEU A 94 5.64 11.35 -1.71
CA LEU A 94 6.73 10.47 -1.36
C LEU A 94 6.34 9.01 -1.62
N GLY A 95 5.08 8.64 -1.35
CA GLY A 95 4.52 7.35 -1.73
C GLY A 95 4.50 7.11 -3.25
N ALA A 96 4.22 8.14 -4.05
CA ALA A 96 4.19 8.05 -5.52
C ALA A 96 5.58 7.87 -6.15
N VAL A 97 6.67 8.00 -5.40
CA VAL A 97 8.03 7.63 -5.83
C VAL A 97 8.22 6.10 -5.86
N GLN A 98 7.38 5.34 -5.15
CA GLN A 98 7.48 3.88 -5.05
C GLN A 98 7.64 3.16 -6.41
N PRO A 99 6.90 3.49 -7.49
CA PRO A 99 7.09 2.84 -8.79
C PRO A 99 8.52 3.01 -9.35
N LEU A 100 9.22 4.11 -9.05
CA LEU A 100 10.64 4.25 -9.41
C LEU A 100 11.51 3.25 -8.65
N PHE A 101 11.30 3.11 -7.35
CA PHE A 101 12.02 2.13 -6.55
C PHE A 101 11.72 0.71 -7.02
N VAL A 102 10.46 0.38 -7.34
CA VAL A 102 10.08 -0.92 -7.90
C VAL A 102 10.79 -1.16 -9.22
N MET A 103 10.84 -0.17 -10.11
CA MET A 103 11.52 -0.26 -11.41
C MET A 103 13.03 -0.48 -11.25
N ALA A 104 13.70 0.31 -10.41
CA ALA A 104 15.12 0.18 -10.13
C ALA A 104 15.46 -1.17 -9.49
N LEU A 105 14.71 -1.58 -8.45
CA LEU A 105 14.89 -2.85 -7.76
C LEU A 105 14.56 -4.04 -8.66
N SER A 106 13.56 -3.94 -9.54
CA SER A 106 13.26 -5.00 -10.52
C SER A 106 14.41 -5.15 -11.52
N GLY A 107 14.98 -4.04 -12.00
CA GLY A 107 16.18 -4.08 -12.85
C GLY A 107 17.34 -4.79 -12.14
N ALA A 108 17.63 -4.40 -10.90
CA ALA A 108 18.76 -4.93 -10.12
C ALA A 108 18.57 -6.39 -9.64
N LEU A 109 17.38 -6.76 -9.17
CA LEU A 109 17.13 -8.04 -8.48
C LEU A 109 16.48 -9.11 -9.37
N LEU A 110 15.79 -8.70 -10.44
CA LEU A 110 15.05 -9.58 -11.35
C LEU A 110 15.58 -9.52 -12.80
N GLY A 111 16.54 -8.64 -13.10
CA GLY A 111 17.09 -8.48 -14.46
C GLY A 111 16.08 -7.94 -15.46
N THR A 112 15.03 -7.25 -15.01
CA THR A 112 13.97 -6.76 -15.92
C THR A 112 14.45 -5.56 -16.73
N GLN A 113 14.18 -5.55 -18.03
CA GLN A 113 14.46 -4.39 -18.87
C GLN A 113 13.57 -3.20 -18.51
N ILE A 114 14.21 -2.06 -18.25
CA ILE A 114 13.53 -0.80 -17.91
C ILE A 114 13.09 -0.13 -19.21
N HIS A 115 11.78 0.07 -19.36
CA HIS A 115 11.19 0.67 -20.56
C HIS A 115 10.97 2.18 -20.39
N ARG A 116 11.21 2.96 -21.45
CA ARG A 116 11.04 4.43 -21.46
C ARG A 116 9.66 4.89 -20.99
N LYS A 117 8.59 4.14 -21.32
CA LYS A 117 7.22 4.43 -20.85
C LYS A 117 7.06 4.30 -19.34
N GLY A 118 7.71 3.31 -18.71
CA GLY A 118 7.70 3.13 -17.26
C GLY A 118 8.43 4.26 -16.54
N ILE A 119 9.55 4.71 -17.11
CA ILE A 119 10.28 5.90 -16.63
C ILE A 119 9.38 7.14 -16.72
N ALA A 120 8.76 7.39 -17.88
CA ALA A 120 7.88 8.55 -18.10
C ALA A 120 6.66 8.54 -17.16
N ALA A 121 6.03 7.37 -16.97
CA ALA A 121 4.92 7.19 -16.04
C ALA A 121 5.34 7.55 -14.61
N ALA A 122 6.52 7.13 -14.18
CA ALA A 122 6.98 7.40 -12.84
C ALA A 122 7.35 8.89 -12.64
N PHE A 123 7.96 9.55 -13.63
CA PHE A 123 8.18 11.00 -13.60
C PHE A 123 6.86 11.80 -13.56
N LEU A 124 5.88 11.42 -14.39
CA LEU A 124 4.55 12.04 -14.36
C LEU A 124 3.87 11.82 -13.01
N GLY A 125 4.07 10.66 -12.37
CA GLY A 125 3.57 10.41 -11.02
C GLY A 125 4.13 11.41 -10.01
N ILE A 126 5.46 11.62 -10.03
CA ILE A 126 6.12 12.61 -9.17
C ILE A 126 5.57 14.01 -9.43
N ILE A 127 5.44 14.42 -10.69
CA ILE A 127 4.92 15.75 -11.05
C ILE A 127 3.48 15.90 -10.56
N GLY A 128 2.62 14.92 -10.82
CA GLY A 128 1.21 14.95 -10.44
C GLY A 128 1.04 15.11 -8.94
N VAL A 129 1.78 14.34 -8.14
CA VAL A 129 1.65 14.50 -6.69
C VAL A 129 2.41 15.74 -6.17
N GLY A 130 3.50 16.16 -6.79
CA GLY A 130 4.13 17.46 -6.50
C GLY A 130 3.17 18.64 -6.68
N LEU A 131 2.32 18.61 -7.71
CA LEU A 131 1.26 19.61 -7.91
C LEU A 131 0.16 19.54 -6.84
N LEU A 132 -0.09 18.35 -6.26
CA LEU A 132 -0.96 18.21 -5.08
C LEU A 132 -0.34 18.84 -3.80
N VAL A 133 0.98 19.01 -3.77
CA VAL A 133 1.77 19.44 -2.61
C VAL A 133 2.03 20.93 -2.53
N LEU A 134 2.25 21.59 -3.67
CA LEU A 134 2.78 22.96 -3.76
C LEU A 134 1.83 24.06 -3.22
N GLY A 135 0.90 23.71 -2.34
CA GLY A 135 0.08 24.65 -1.59
C GLY A 135 0.91 25.51 -0.62
N PRO A 136 0.45 26.74 -0.31
CA PRO A 136 1.23 27.78 0.38
C PRO A 136 1.63 27.49 1.84
N GLU A 137 1.17 26.40 2.46
CA GLU A 137 1.41 26.09 3.89
C GLU A 137 2.47 25.01 4.15
N ALA A 138 3.16 24.50 3.12
CA ALA A 138 4.07 23.36 3.27
C ALA A 138 5.39 23.72 3.98
N SER A 139 5.41 23.72 5.31
CA SER A 139 6.65 23.49 6.05
C SER A 139 6.97 21.98 6.01
N LEU A 140 8.14 21.63 5.47
CA LEU A 140 8.55 20.24 5.28
C LEU A 140 9.36 19.77 6.50
N ASP A 141 8.82 18.82 7.27
CA ASP A 141 9.59 18.11 8.29
C ASP A 141 10.53 17.08 7.63
N PRO A 142 11.86 17.22 7.74
CA PRO A 142 12.81 16.26 7.17
C PRO A 142 12.58 14.82 7.63
N THR A 143 12.11 14.62 8.86
CA THR A 143 11.81 13.30 9.43
C THR A 143 10.65 12.65 8.68
N GLY A 144 9.58 13.42 8.44
CA GLY A 144 8.44 12.95 7.67
C GLY A 144 8.83 12.62 6.22
N VAL A 145 9.72 13.42 5.62
CA VAL A 145 10.22 13.18 4.26
C VAL A 145 11.01 11.88 4.16
N LEU A 146 11.97 11.68 5.06
CA LEU A 146 12.77 10.45 5.13
C LEU A 146 11.89 9.24 5.41
N ALA A 147 10.88 9.37 6.27
CA ALA A 147 9.92 8.32 6.53
C ALA A 147 9.10 7.98 5.28
N GLY A 148 8.57 8.97 4.56
CA GLY A 148 7.81 8.73 3.33
C GLY A 148 8.63 8.00 2.25
N LEU A 149 9.88 8.43 2.02
CA LEU A 149 10.78 7.78 1.07
C LEU A 149 11.19 6.38 1.52
N GLY A 150 11.53 6.22 2.80
CA GLY A 150 11.88 4.93 3.38
C GLY A 150 10.73 3.93 3.32
N GLY A 151 9.50 4.40 3.57
CA GLY A 151 8.29 3.59 3.43
C GLY A 151 8.05 3.17 1.98
N ALA A 152 8.16 4.11 1.03
CA ALA A 152 8.05 3.80 -0.40
C ALA A 152 9.09 2.77 -0.86
N LEU A 153 10.34 2.90 -0.42
CA LEU A 153 11.41 1.95 -0.70
C LEU A 153 11.16 0.58 -0.06
N SER A 154 10.71 0.55 1.20
CA SER A 154 10.36 -0.68 1.93
C SER A 154 9.30 -1.49 1.18
N MET A 155 8.19 -0.83 0.82
CA MET A 155 7.12 -1.49 0.07
C MET A 155 7.59 -1.91 -1.33
N ALA A 156 8.40 -1.10 -2.01
CA ALA A 156 8.97 -1.47 -3.30
C ALA A 156 9.82 -2.75 -3.21
N ALA A 157 10.68 -2.85 -2.20
CA ALA A 157 11.46 -4.06 -1.93
C ALA A 157 10.57 -5.26 -1.63
N GLY A 158 9.52 -5.07 -0.81
CA GLY A 158 8.53 -6.11 -0.50
C GLY A 158 7.82 -6.64 -1.75
N VAL A 159 7.38 -5.75 -2.65
CA VAL A 159 6.75 -6.12 -3.93
C VAL A 159 7.72 -6.89 -4.83
N VAL A 160 8.95 -6.41 -5.00
CA VAL A 160 9.96 -7.04 -5.87
C VAL A 160 10.38 -8.40 -5.32
N LEU A 161 10.61 -8.53 -4.02
CA LEU A 161 10.98 -9.80 -3.39
C LEU A 161 9.83 -10.81 -3.40
N THR A 162 8.58 -10.37 -3.22
CA THR A 162 7.41 -11.26 -3.38
C THR A 162 7.38 -11.85 -4.78
N ARG A 163 7.63 -11.02 -5.80
CA ARG A 163 7.73 -11.48 -7.19
C ARG A 163 8.92 -12.41 -7.42
N LYS A 164 10.08 -12.13 -6.81
CA LYS A 164 11.29 -12.95 -6.91
C LYS A 164 11.11 -14.34 -6.33
N TRP A 165 10.48 -14.42 -5.14
CA TRP A 165 10.45 -15.65 -4.36
C TRP A 165 9.29 -16.58 -4.69
N GLN A 166 8.28 -16.11 -5.42
CA GLN A 166 7.14 -16.90 -5.92
C GLN A 166 6.70 -17.98 -4.92
N PRO A 167 6.08 -17.58 -3.80
CA PRO A 167 5.93 -18.43 -2.61
C PRO A 167 5.06 -19.69 -2.82
N GLY A 168 4.46 -19.89 -4.00
CA GLY A 168 3.75 -21.13 -4.35
C GLY A 168 2.46 -21.37 -3.54
N VAL A 169 2.00 -20.39 -2.78
CA VAL A 169 0.79 -20.46 -1.94
C VAL A 169 -0.26 -19.44 -2.41
N PRO A 170 -1.55 -19.66 -2.11
CA PRO A 170 -2.59 -18.70 -2.45
C PRO A 170 -2.26 -17.30 -1.90
N ALA A 171 -2.47 -16.26 -2.72
CA ALA A 171 -2.07 -14.88 -2.38
C ALA A 171 -2.74 -14.35 -1.10
N LEU A 172 -4.00 -14.71 -0.85
CA LEU A 172 -4.70 -14.35 0.38
C LEU A 172 -4.08 -15.03 1.60
N THR A 173 -3.76 -16.34 1.51
CA THR A 173 -3.06 -17.07 2.57
C THR A 173 -1.71 -16.43 2.85
N PHE A 174 -0.93 -16.11 1.82
CA PHE A 174 0.36 -15.47 1.98
C PHE A 174 0.27 -14.08 2.61
N THR A 175 -0.75 -13.31 2.26
CA THR A 175 -1.01 -11.98 2.84
C THR A 175 -1.44 -12.08 4.29
N ALA A 176 -2.29 -13.06 4.64
CA ALA A 176 -2.69 -13.31 6.03
C ALA A 176 -1.48 -13.55 6.93
N TRP A 177 -0.57 -14.43 6.49
CA TRP A 177 0.68 -14.70 7.21
C TRP A 177 1.62 -13.51 7.28
N GLN A 178 1.76 -12.73 6.20
CA GLN A 178 2.58 -11.51 6.22
C GLN A 178 2.00 -10.42 7.14
N LEU A 179 0.69 -10.24 7.17
CA LEU A 179 0.01 -9.31 8.08
C LEU A 179 0.22 -9.71 9.53
N THR A 180 0.04 -10.99 9.85
CA THR A 180 0.28 -11.51 11.20
C THR A 180 1.75 -11.37 11.59
N ALA A 181 2.69 -11.79 10.74
CA ALA A 181 4.12 -11.65 11.01
C ALA A 181 4.52 -10.17 11.14
N GLY A 182 4.02 -9.31 10.26
CA GLY A 182 4.27 -7.88 10.30
C GLY A 182 3.69 -7.22 11.57
N GLY A 183 2.49 -7.63 11.97
CA GLY A 183 1.88 -7.23 13.24
C GLY A 183 2.71 -7.67 14.45
N ILE A 184 3.18 -8.92 14.48
CA ILE A 184 4.05 -9.43 15.54
C ILE A 184 5.35 -8.62 15.64
N LEU A 185 5.98 -8.30 14.50
CA LEU A 185 7.20 -7.49 14.45
C LEU A 185 6.98 -6.05 14.94
N LEU A 186 5.76 -5.52 14.84
CA LEU A 186 5.42 -4.19 15.35
C LEU A 186 5.21 -4.16 16.87
N ILE A 187 4.97 -5.31 17.53
CA ILE A 187 4.80 -5.36 18.99
C ILE A 187 6.00 -4.76 19.74
N PRO A 188 7.25 -5.22 19.55
CA PRO A 188 8.40 -4.65 20.26
C PRO A 188 8.61 -3.18 19.90
N VAL A 189 8.35 -2.78 18.66
CA VAL A 189 8.45 -1.37 18.23
C VAL A 189 7.44 -0.50 18.97
N ALA A 190 6.19 -0.96 19.08
CA ALA A 190 5.15 -0.27 19.83
C ALA A 190 5.49 -0.18 21.31
N VAL A 191 5.95 -1.28 21.94
CA VAL A 191 6.35 -1.28 23.35
C VAL A 191 7.50 -0.31 23.63
N ILE A 192 8.48 -0.21 22.73
CA ILE A 192 9.60 0.73 22.89
C ILE A 192 9.16 2.18 22.63
N ALA A 193 8.31 2.39 21.63
CA ALA A 193 7.89 3.73 21.20
C ALA A 193 6.77 4.33 22.05
N LEU A 194 6.03 3.52 22.81
CA LEU A 194 4.97 3.95 23.70
C LEU A 194 5.37 3.67 25.16
N PRO A 195 5.90 4.68 25.88
CA PRO A 195 6.20 4.57 27.31
C PRO A 195 4.97 4.16 28.14
N GLU A 196 3.79 4.62 27.72
CA GLU A 196 2.49 4.27 28.28
C GLU A 196 1.50 3.97 27.15
N TRP A 197 0.63 2.98 27.35
CA TRP A 197 -0.42 2.65 26.39
C TRP A 197 -1.55 3.67 26.48
N PRO A 198 -1.99 4.27 25.35
CA PRO A 198 -3.00 5.30 25.38
C PRO A 198 -4.36 4.70 25.72
N THR A 199 -5.17 5.48 26.43
CA THR A 199 -6.59 5.18 26.60
C THR A 199 -7.31 5.51 25.31
N LEU A 200 -7.71 4.49 24.55
CA LEU A 200 -8.42 4.65 23.30
C LEU A 200 -9.86 5.08 23.54
N SER A 201 -10.27 6.20 22.95
CA SER A 201 -11.67 6.62 22.93
C SER A 201 -12.53 5.68 22.07
N THR A 202 -13.84 5.74 22.24
CA THR A 202 -14.79 5.02 21.36
C THR A 202 -14.57 5.36 19.88
N ALA A 203 -14.23 6.61 19.56
CA ALA A 203 -13.91 7.03 18.20
C ALA A 203 -12.64 6.32 17.68
N ASN A 204 -11.57 6.25 18.48
CA ASN A 204 -10.36 5.53 18.08
C ASN A 204 -10.63 4.05 17.85
N LEU A 205 -11.43 3.40 18.71
CA LEU A 205 -11.82 2.00 18.55
C LEU A 205 -12.61 1.76 17.26
N ILE A 206 -13.53 2.66 16.90
CA ILE A 206 -14.26 2.59 15.62
C ILE A 206 -13.28 2.74 14.44
N GLY A 207 -12.38 3.73 14.50
CA GLY A 207 -11.38 3.95 13.46
C GLY A 207 -10.46 2.76 13.26
N LEU A 208 -9.89 2.23 14.34
CA LEU A 208 -9.03 1.03 14.32
C LEU A 208 -9.78 -0.22 13.87
N GLY A 209 -11.02 -0.39 14.33
CA GLY A 209 -11.92 -1.47 13.90
C GLY A 209 -12.16 -1.41 12.40
N TYR A 210 -12.45 -0.22 11.85
CA TYR A 210 -12.59 -0.04 10.40
C TYR A 210 -11.27 -0.33 9.68
N MET A 211 -10.14 0.23 10.12
CA MET A 211 -8.83 0.04 9.48
C MET A 211 -8.43 -1.44 9.42
N SER A 212 -8.72 -2.19 10.47
CA SER A 212 -8.34 -3.60 10.59
C SER A 212 -9.33 -4.54 9.89
N LEU A 213 -10.62 -4.42 10.21
CA LEU A 213 -11.64 -5.36 9.71
C LEU A 213 -12.04 -5.04 8.27
N ILE A 214 -12.36 -3.78 8.00
CA ILE A 214 -12.87 -3.33 6.70
C ILE A 214 -11.70 -3.05 5.75
N GLY A 215 -10.80 -2.15 6.12
CA GLY A 215 -9.63 -1.76 5.31
C GLY A 215 -8.55 -2.84 5.19
N GLY A 216 -8.47 -3.73 6.17
CA GLY A 216 -7.55 -4.88 6.18
C GLY A 216 -8.23 -6.14 5.64
N ALA A 217 -8.79 -6.95 6.53
CA ALA A 217 -9.23 -8.31 6.22
C ALA A 217 -10.25 -8.39 5.07
N PHE A 218 -11.38 -7.67 5.20
CA PHE A 218 -12.45 -7.70 4.20
C PHE A 218 -11.97 -7.23 2.82
N THR A 219 -11.22 -6.13 2.78
CA THR A 219 -10.70 -5.57 1.54
C THR A 219 -9.72 -6.53 0.84
N TYR A 220 -8.83 -7.20 1.58
CA TYR A 220 -7.94 -8.20 0.98
C TYR A 220 -8.70 -9.40 0.39
N ILE A 221 -9.77 -9.85 1.05
CA ILE A 221 -10.64 -10.91 0.51
C ILE A 221 -11.25 -10.50 -0.82
N LEU A 222 -11.84 -9.29 -0.89
CA LEU A 222 -12.44 -8.76 -2.13
C LEU A 222 -11.40 -8.64 -3.25
N TRP A 223 -10.25 -8.06 -2.93
CA TRP A 223 -9.19 -7.81 -3.89
C TRP A 223 -8.63 -9.10 -4.50
N PHE A 224 -8.27 -10.08 -3.66
CA PHE A 224 -7.70 -11.34 -4.16
C PHE A 224 -8.75 -12.25 -4.82
N ARG A 225 -10.01 -12.18 -4.40
CA ARG A 225 -11.13 -12.78 -5.14
C ARG A 225 -11.25 -12.18 -6.55
N GLY A 226 -11.12 -10.85 -6.67
CA GLY A 226 -11.11 -10.17 -7.97
C GLY A 226 -9.94 -10.61 -8.84
N ILE A 227 -8.71 -10.58 -8.30
CA ILE A 227 -7.49 -10.99 -9.02
C ILE A 227 -7.60 -12.40 -9.60
N SER A 228 -8.26 -13.32 -8.89
CA SER A 228 -8.43 -14.70 -9.37
C SER A 228 -9.51 -14.89 -10.43
N ARG A 229 -10.39 -13.90 -10.64
CA ARG A 229 -11.60 -14.03 -11.50
C ARG A 229 -11.64 -13.04 -12.67
N ILE A 230 -10.85 -11.97 -12.60
CA ILE A 230 -10.91 -10.84 -13.53
C ILE A 230 -9.59 -10.77 -14.30
N ALA A 231 -9.66 -10.38 -15.58
CA ALA A 231 -8.48 -10.21 -16.40
C ALA A 231 -7.52 -9.18 -15.77
N PRO A 232 -6.20 -9.42 -15.75
CA PRO A 232 -5.23 -8.51 -15.14
C PRO A 232 -5.31 -7.07 -15.63
N ALA A 233 -5.61 -6.86 -16.93
CA ALA A 233 -5.78 -5.52 -17.50
C ALA A 233 -6.94 -4.76 -16.85
N GLN A 234 -8.06 -5.43 -16.55
CA GLN A 234 -9.19 -4.82 -15.87
C GLN A 234 -8.87 -4.53 -14.40
N ILE A 235 -8.18 -5.45 -13.71
CA ILE A 235 -7.72 -5.23 -12.32
C ILE A 235 -6.82 -4.00 -12.21
N SER A 236 -5.89 -3.82 -13.15
CA SER A 236 -4.99 -2.66 -13.15
C SER A 236 -5.77 -1.34 -13.21
N LEU A 237 -6.84 -1.27 -13.99
CA LEU A 237 -7.69 -0.07 -14.08
C LEU A 237 -8.41 0.25 -12.77
N LEU A 238 -8.75 -0.74 -11.95
CA LEU A 238 -9.46 -0.53 -10.68
C LEU A 238 -8.62 0.21 -9.64
N GLY A 239 -7.28 0.17 -9.73
CA GLY A 239 -6.39 0.86 -8.78
C GLY A 239 -6.64 2.37 -8.70
N VAL A 240 -7.17 2.99 -9.77
CA VAL A 240 -7.50 4.41 -9.84
C VAL A 240 -8.56 4.84 -8.81
N PHE A 241 -9.41 3.91 -8.35
CA PHE A 241 -10.49 4.20 -7.40
C PHE A 241 -9.97 4.60 -6.02
N SER A 242 -8.77 4.16 -5.63
CA SER A 242 -8.18 4.51 -4.34
C SER A 242 -7.88 6.01 -4.22
N PRO A 243 -7.03 6.61 -5.07
CA PRO A 243 -6.80 8.05 -5.03
C PRO A 243 -8.08 8.86 -5.33
N LEU A 244 -8.96 8.39 -6.22
CA LEU A 244 -10.23 9.07 -6.50
C LEU A 244 -11.12 9.16 -5.25
N THR A 245 -11.27 8.05 -4.52
CA THR A 245 -12.09 8.00 -3.31
C THR A 245 -11.51 8.88 -2.21
N ALA A 246 -10.19 8.90 -2.05
CA ALA A 246 -9.52 9.78 -1.10
C ALA A 246 -9.83 11.27 -1.37
N VAL A 247 -9.73 11.72 -2.63
CA VAL A 247 -10.05 13.09 -3.03
C VAL A 247 -11.52 13.43 -2.76
N ILE A 248 -12.44 12.55 -3.16
CA ILE A 248 -13.88 12.77 -2.95
C ILE A 248 -14.21 12.86 -1.46
N LEU A 249 -13.66 11.97 -0.64
CA LEU A 249 -13.92 11.97 0.80
C LEU A 249 -13.26 13.16 1.50
N GLY A 250 -12.06 13.57 1.07
CA GLY A 250 -11.43 14.81 1.56
C GLY A 250 -12.27 16.04 1.29
N ALA A 251 -12.79 16.18 0.06
CA ALA A 251 -13.66 17.29 -0.32
C ALA A 251 -14.96 17.33 0.51
N LEU A 252 -15.61 16.17 0.70
CA LEU A 252 -16.93 16.08 1.31
C LEU A 252 -16.90 16.12 2.84
N PHE A 253 -15.89 15.48 3.46
CA PHE A 253 -15.89 15.24 4.91
C PHE A 253 -14.79 15.99 5.66
N ALA A 254 -13.66 16.29 5.02
CA ALA A 254 -12.58 17.08 5.64
C ALA A 254 -12.68 18.57 5.31
N GLY A 255 -13.64 18.99 4.48
CA GLY A 255 -13.78 20.37 4.04
C GLY A 255 -12.60 20.84 3.17
N GLU A 256 -11.89 19.90 2.54
CA GLU A 256 -10.72 20.23 1.74
C GLU A 256 -11.13 20.88 0.41
N HIS A 257 -10.73 22.13 0.23
CA HIS A 257 -10.88 22.83 -1.04
C HIS A 257 -9.66 22.55 -1.92
N PHE A 258 -9.84 21.72 -2.93
CA PHE A 258 -8.80 21.48 -3.93
C PHE A 258 -8.64 22.71 -4.83
N SER A 259 -7.47 23.33 -4.78
CA SER A 259 -7.07 24.33 -5.77
C SER A 259 -7.01 23.74 -7.17
N MET A 260 -7.06 24.60 -8.20
CA MET A 260 -6.89 24.17 -9.59
C MET A 260 -5.56 23.43 -9.82
N LEU A 261 -4.52 23.80 -9.06
CA LEU A 261 -3.21 23.13 -9.09
C LEU A 261 -3.29 21.70 -8.55
N GLN A 262 -4.00 21.50 -7.44
CA GLN A 262 -4.23 20.18 -6.86
C GLN A 262 -5.10 19.30 -7.78
N ALA A 263 -6.13 19.85 -8.41
CA ALA A 263 -6.96 19.13 -9.39
C ALA A 263 -6.11 18.67 -10.59
N LEU A 264 -5.25 19.54 -11.13
CA LEU A 264 -4.30 19.18 -12.19
C LEU A 264 -3.32 18.10 -11.73
N GLY A 265 -2.83 18.21 -10.50
CA GLY A 265 -1.96 17.22 -9.90
C GLY A 265 -2.59 15.82 -9.80
N ALA A 266 -3.85 15.76 -9.36
CA ALA A 266 -4.62 14.52 -9.36
C ALA A 266 -4.72 13.92 -10.77
N ILE A 267 -5.09 14.72 -11.78
CA ILE A 267 -5.20 14.26 -13.18
C ILE A 267 -3.87 13.70 -13.68
N VAL A 268 -2.76 14.41 -13.45
CA VAL A 268 -1.43 13.99 -13.88
C VAL A 268 -1.01 12.69 -13.17
N ALA A 269 -1.30 12.55 -11.87
CA ALA A 269 -1.02 11.33 -11.12
C ALA A 269 -1.83 10.13 -11.62
N LEU A 270 -3.13 10.32 -11.91
CA LEU A 270 -3.97 9.25 -12.48
C LEU A 270 -3.49 8.85 -13.88
N PHE A 271 -3.11 9.83 -14.71
CA PHE A 271 -2.56 9.57 -16.04
C PHE A 271 -1.23 8.82 -15.98
N SER A 272 -0.39 9.11 -14.98
CA SER A 272 0.86 8.42 -14.75
C SER A 272 0.66 6.92 -14.51
N VAL A 273 -0.33 6.55 -13.69
CA VAL A 273 -0.70 5.17 -13.42
C VAL A 273 -1.15 4.47 -14.70
N TRP A 274 -2.01 5.13 -15.50
CA TRP A 274 -2.45 4.60 -16.79
C TRP A 274 -1.30 4.41 -17.79
N LEU A 275 -0.36 5.35 -17.87
CA LEU A 275 0.80 5.25 -18.75
C LEU A 275 1.74 4.11 -18.33
N GLY A 276 1.93 3.94 -17.01
CA GLY A 276 2.77 2.88 -16.45
C GLY A 276 2.22 1.48 -16.73
N GLN A 277 0.89 1.35 -16.78
CA GLN A 277 0.22 0.09 -17.13
C GLN A 277 0.40 -0.31 -18.60
N GLN A 278 0.68 0.64 -19.48
CA GLN A 278 0.97 0.40 -20.90
C GLN A 278 2.44 0.11 -21.20
N ALA A 279 3.32 0.19 -20.19
CA ALA A 279 4.68 -0.29 -20.34
C ALA A 279 4.63 -1.81 -20.61
N PRO A 280 5.38 -2.33 -21.60
CA PRO A 280 5.43 -3.76 -21.86
C PRO A 280 5.74 -4.52 -20.57
N LYS A 281 4.95 -5.57 -20.26
CA LYS A 281 5.25 -6.43 -19.13
C LYS A 281 6.69 -6.93 -19.28
N PRO A 282 7.53 -6.86 -18.24
CA PRO A 282 8.86 -7.44 -18.32
C PRO A 282 8.73 -8.90 -18.72
N ALA A 283 9.29 -9.26 -19.88
CA ALA A 283 9.45 -10.65 -20.25
C ALA A 283 10.24 -11.31 -19.11
N VAL A 284 9.63 -12.29 -18.45
CA VAL A 284 10.37 -13.12 -17.49
C VAL A 284 11.46 -13.81 -18.31
N ALA A 285 12.72 -13.52 -18.00
CA ALA A 285 13.83 -14.24 -18.60
C ALA A 285 13.58 -15.72 -18.31
N LYS A 286 13.36 -16.52 -19.37
CA LYS A 286 13.24 -17.96 -19.26
C LYS A 286 14.54 -18.45 -18.63
N THR A 287 14.49 -18.88 -17.38
CA THR A 287 15.55 -19.71 -16.80
C THR A 287 15.67 -20.93 -17.69
N ALA A 288 16.82 -21.08 -18.35
CA ALA A 288 17.13 -22.27 -19.12
C ALA A 288 16.95 -23.52 -18.24
N PRO A 289 16.42 -24.63 -18.79
CA PRO A 289 16.35 -25.88 -18.03
C PRO A 289 17.76 -26.25 -17.59
N VAL A 290 17.93 -26.48 -16.28
CA VAL A 290 19.13 -27.11 -15.75
C VAL A 290 19.24 -28.45 -16.47
N ALA A 291 20.25 -28.58 -17.32
CA ALA A 291 20.58 -29.86 -17.93
C ALA A 291 20.83 -30.84 -16.78
N ALA A 292 20.09 -31.94 -16.79
CA ALA A 292 20.39 -33.08 -15.96
C ALA A 292 21.70 -33.68 -16.47
N GLU A 293 22.76 -33.56 -15.67
CA GLU A 293 23.92 -34.44 -15.69
C GLU A 293 24.02 -35.12 -14.30
#